data_AF-A0A232M6C5-F1
#
_entry.id   AF-A0A232M6C5-F1
#
_cell.length_a   1.000
_cell.length_b   1.000
_cell.length_c   1.000
_cell.angle_alpha   90.00
_cell.angle_beta   90.00
_cell.angle_gamma   90.00
#
_symmetry.space_group_name_H-M   'P 1'
#
loop_
_entity.id
_entity.type
_entity.pdbx_description
1 polymer ?
#
loop_
_entity_poly.entity_id
_entity_poly.type
_entity_poly.pdbx_seq_one_letter_code
_entity_poly.pdbx_strand_id
1 'polypeptide(L)'
;MRSQRRIRLFFVAILVTVLVILYLTADARQARNQKFYQSTVEAMDAHEAAKKSSLDEDGLFERLQPIKAPVNDEALRANKEKVGQESKDKNEETEDISVAGRTKVQALKTKEEKANPPQKIVEKPDKQDDEDPETKAELNMILKRSPIIIFSKSYCPHSAKAKSILLEKYSITPLPFVVELDKHPTGRKLQDLLAKNTGRSTVPNILINGRSIGGGDEVAALDNNNELVEKIKSLGGKRIMGVILKAEKGT
;
A
#
# COMPACT_ATOMS: atom_id res chain seq x y z
N MET A 1 7.37 -76.54 18.00
CA MET A 1 7.96 -75.54 18.92
C MET A 1 9.07 -74.80 18.19
N ARG A 2 8.94 -73.49 17.93
CA ARG A 2 9.99 -72.72 17.24
C ARG A 2 11.20 -72.58 18.17
N SER A 3 12.39 -72.96 17.70
CA SER A 3 13.64 -72.95 18.49
C SER A 3 13.85 -71.60 19.19
N GLN A 4 14.05 -71.63 20.50
CA GLN A 4 14.18 -70.46 21.37
C GLN A 4 15.28 -69.49 20.92
N ARG A 5 16.32 -70.01 20.24
CA ARG A 5 17.40 -69.20 19.65
C ARG A 5 16.91 -68.36 18.47
N ARG A 6 16.02 -68.88 17.64
CA ARG A 6 15.43 -68.13 16.51
C ARG A 6 14.53 -67.01 17.02
N ILE A 7 13.74 -67.26 18.06
CA ILE A 7 12.88 -66.25 18.68
C ILE A 7 13.71 -65.07 19.22
N ARG A 8 14.83 -65.35 19.91
CA ARG A 8 15.74 -64.30 20.39
C ARG A 8 16.35 -63.48 19.25
N LEU A 9 16.77 -64.13 18.16
CA LEU A 9 17.30 -63.42 16.99
C LEU A 9 16.26 -62.50 16.34
N PHE A 10 14.99 -62.93 16.26
CA PHE A 10 13.92 -62.06 15.77
C PHE A 10 13.68 -60.84 16.67
N PHE A 11 13.71 -61.00 17.99
CA PHE A 11 13.58 -59.86 18.91
C PHE A 11 14.73 -58.86 18.77
N VAL A 12 15.96 -59.34 18.62
CA VAL A 12 17.12 -58.46 18.40
C VAL A 12 17.01 -57.73 17.06
N ALA A 13 16.61 -58.42 15.99
CA ALA A 13 16.41 -57.80 14.68
C ALA A 13 15.32 -56.71 14.72
N ILE A 14 14.19 -56.96 15.42
CA ILE A 14 13.13 -55.96 15.60
C ILE A 14 13.66 -54.76 16.39
N LEU A 15 14.41 -54.98 17.46
CA LEU A 15 14.96 -53.90 18.29
C LEU A 15 15.94 -53.01 17.51
N VAL A 16 16.83 -53.61 16.71
CA VAL A 16 17.72 -52.86 15.82
C VAL A 16 16.94 -52.08 14.76
N THR A 17 15.90 -52.69 14.18
CA THR A 17 15.05 -52.00 13.20
C THR A 17 14.36 -50.79 13.80
N VAL A 18 13.81 -50.92 15.02
CA VAL A 18 13.18 -49.80 15.75
C VAL A 18 14.21 -48.71 16.05
N LEU A 19 15.43 -49.05 16.48
CA LEU A 19 16.49 -48.07 16.73
C LEU A 19 16.90 -47.32 15.47
N VAL A 20 17.00 -48.00 14.33
CA VAL A 20 17.29 -47.36 13.03
C VAL A 20 16.16 -46.42 12.61
N ILE A 21 14.91 -46.83 12.76
CA ILE A 21 13.75 -45.95 12.50
C ILE A 21 13.77 -44.72 13.42
N LEU A 22 14.08 -44.90 14.70
CA LEU A 22 14.21 -43.78 15.65
C LEU A 22 15.36 -42.84 15.29
N TYR A 23 16.51 -43.37 14.87
CA TYR A 23 17.66 -42.57 14.44
C TYR A 23 17.34 -41.75 13.18
N LEU A 24 16.78 -42.38 12.15
CA LEU A 24 16.43 -41.70 10.90
C LEU A 24 15.31 -40.66 11.08
N THR A 25 14.40 -40.88 12.04
CA THR A 25 13.32 -39.91 12.35
C THR A 25 13.74 -38.80 13.31
N ALA A 26 14.85 -38.96 14.04
CA ALA A 26 15.40 -37.90 14.90
C ALA A 26 16.01 -36.76 14.08
N ASP A 27 16.80 -37.08 13.04
CA ASP A 27 17.41 -36.07 12.16
C ASP A 27 16.36 -35.21 11.42
N ALA A 28 15.23 -35.82 11.03
CA ALA A 28 14.12 -35.11 10.38
C ALA A 28 13.41 -34.10 11.31
N ARG A 29 13.49 -34.26 12.64
CA ARG A 29 12.87 -33.32 13.60
C ARG A 29 13.74 -32.07 13.81
N GLN A 30 15.05 -32.16 13.65
CA GLN A 30 15.96 -31.05 13.88
C GLN A 30 15.88 -29.98 12.78
N ALA A 31 15.56 -30.37 11.53
CA ALA A 31 15.32 -29.43 10.43
C ALA A 31 14.00 -28.65 10.55
N ARG A 32 12.98 -29.20 11.24
CA ARG A 32 11.64 -28.59 11.39
C ARG A 32 11.58 -27.49 12.48
N ASN A 33 12.55 -27.47 13.39
CA ASN A 33 12.61 -26.52 14.51
C ASN A 33 13.48 -25.28 14.24
N GLN A 34 14.00 -25.10 13.02
CA GLN A 34 14.65 -23.84 12.68
C GLN A 34 13.62 -22.73 12.51
N LYS A 35 13.81 -21.63 13.24
CA LYS A 35 12.94 -20.42 13.18
C LYS A 35 12.70 -19.93 11.75
N PHE A 36 13.68 -20.12 10.87
CA PHE A 36 13.60 -19.75 9.45
C PHE A 36 12.57 -20.57 8.66
N TYR A 37 12.43 -21.88 8.94
CA TYR A 37 11.45 -22.72 8.26
C TYR A 37 10.03 -22.41 8.75
N GLN A 38 9.85 -22.12 10.04
CA GLN A 38 8.56 -21.70 10.56
C GLN A 38 8.14 -20.33 10.01
N SER A 39 9.04 -19.35 9.98
CA SER A 39 8.70 -18.03 9.43
C SER A 39 8.36 -18.07 7.93
N THR A 40 8.99 -18.96 7.16
CA THR A 40 8.71 -19.09 5.72
C THR A 40 7.40 -19.84 5.48
N VAL A 41 7.12 -20.91 6.22
CA VAL A 41 5.84 -21.63 6.13
C VAL A 41 4.69 -20.76 6.63
N GLU A 42 4.84 -20.03 7.75
CA GLU A 42 3.83 -19.08 8.23
C GLU A 42 3.58 -17.94 7.24
N ALA A 43 4.64 -17.40 6.60
CA ALA A 43 4.47 -16.40 5.56
C ALA A 43 3.77 -16.95 4.31
N MET A 44 4.06 -18.21 3.93
CA MET A 44 3.40 -18.89 2.82
C MET A 44 1.93 -19.21 3.15
N ASP A 45 1.65 -19.71 4.34
CA ASP A 45 0.30 -20.00 4.82
C ASP A 45 -0.52 -18.72 5.01
N ALA A 46 0.08 -17.63 5.48
CA ALA A 46 -0.57 -16.31 5.55
C ALA A 46 -0.86 -15.75 4.15
N HIS A 47 0.05 -15.94 3.19
CA HIS A 47 -0.17 -15.56 1.81
C HIS A 47 -1.22 -16.44 1.13
N GLU A 48 -1.26 -17.74 1.46
CA GLU A 48 -2.28 -18.67 0.98
C GLU A 48 -3.64 -18.37 1.60
N ALA A 49 -3.71 -18.05 2.89
CA ALA A 49 -4.93 -17.59 3.57
C ALA A 49 -5.42 -16.26 2.98
N ALA A 50 -4.52 -15.31 2.68
CA ALA A 50 -4.86 -14.06 1.98
C ALA A 50 -5.30 -14.30 0.52
N LYS A 51 -4.78 -15.35 -0.13
CA LYS A 51 -5.23 -15.82 -1.45
C LYS A 51 -6.53 -16.61 -1.37
N LYS A 52 -6.85 -17.26 -0.26
CA LYS A 52 -8.12 -17.96 -0.07
C LYS A 52 -9.24 -16.98 0.28
N SER A 53 -8.97 -16.02 1.18
CA SER A 53 -9.84 -14.87 1.43
C SER A 53 -9.99 -13.94 0.22
N SER A 54 -9.09 -14.05 -0.78
CA SER A 54 -9.29 -13.39 -2.08
C SER A 54 -10.54 -13.81 -2.84
N LEU A 55 -11.14 -14.94 -2.44
CA LEU A 55 -12.37 -15.51 -3.00
C LEU A 55 -13.62 -15.06 -2.23
N ASP A 56 -13.46 -14.53 -1.01
CA ASP A 56 -14.58 -14.14 -0.15
C ASP A 56 -14.79 -12.61 -0.26
N GLU A 57 -15.91 -12.21 -0.87
CA GLU A 57 -16.27 -10.81 -1.17
C GLU A 57 -16.27 -9.89 0.08
N ASP A 58 -16.30 -10.45 1.29
CA ASP A 58 -16.38 -9.70 2.55
C ASP A 58 -15.06 -9.06 2.98
N GLY A 59 -13.91 -9.50 2.45
CA GLY A 59 -12.58 -9.02 2.83
C GLY A 59 -12.02 -7.84 2.02
N LEU A 60 -12.80 -7.24 1.12
CA LEU A 60 -12.27 -6.27 0.16
C LEU A 60 -11.78 -4.95 0.80
N PHE A 61 -12.38 -4.56 1.93
CA PHE A 61 -11.92 -3.43 2.74
C PHE A 61 -10.51 -3.63 3.27
N GLU A 62 -10.24 -4.83 3.78
CA GLU A 62 -8.98 -5.19 4.44
C GLU A 62 -7.79 -5.12 3.48
N ARG A 63 -8.09 -5.13 2.17
CA ARG A 63 -7.12 -5.05 1.08
C ARG A 63 -6.75 -3.62 0.69
N LEU A 64 -7.44 -2.62 1.23
CA LEU A 64 -7.14 -1.21 1.00
C LEU A 64 -5.79 -0.79 1.61
N GLN A 65 -4.93 -1.69 2.06
CA GLN A 65 -3.67 -1.37 2.74
C GLN A 65 -2.67 -0.66 1.82
N PRO A 66 -1.89 0.30 2.37
CA PRO A 66 -0.72 0.81 1.68
C PRO A 66 0.31 -0.33 1.61
N ILE A 67 1.07 -0.42 0.52
CA ILE A 67 2.24 -1.31 0.47
C ILE A 67 3.21 -0.80 1.54
N LYS A 68 3.18 -1.37 2.75
CA LYS A 68 4.31 -1.28 3.66
C LYS A 68 5.40 -2.12 3.01
N ALA A 69 6.30 -1.47 2.26
CA ALA A 69 7.63 -2.03 2.06
C ALA A 69 8.18 -2.36 3.45
N PRO A 70 8.86 -3.50 3.67
CA PRO A 70 9.48 -3.78 4.95
C PRO A 70 10.47 -2.64 5.24
N VAL A 71 10.09 -1.75 6.13
CA VAL A 71 10.99 -0.76 6.70
C VAL A 71 11.85 -1.56 7.66
N ASN A 72 13.03 -1.96 7.19
CA ASN A 72 14.04 -2.52 8.06
C ASN A 72 14.46 -1.43 9.05
N ASP A 73 13.92 -1.45 10.26
CA ASP A 73 14.26 -0.54 11.38
C ASP A 73 15.75 -0.59 11.78
N GLU A 74 16.49 -1.53 11.21
CA GLU A 74 17.91 -1.75 11.47
C GLU A 74 18.84 -0.78 10.69
N ALA A 75 18.39 -0.24 9.54
CA ALA A 75 19.22 0.65 8.71
C ALA A 75 19.31 2.09 9.25
N LEU A 76 18.39 2.53 10.12
CA LEU A 76 18.43 3.86 10.73
C LEU A 76 19.39 3.95 11.93
N ARG A 77 19.76 2.81 12.54
CA ARG A 77 20.66 2.77 13.70
C ARG A 77 22.14 2.85 13.30
N ALA A 78 22.50 2.35 12.12
CA ALA A 78 23.86 2.38 11.61
C ALA A 78 24.38 3.79 11.22
N ASN A 79 23.48 4.76 10.98
CA ASN A 79 23.87 6.14 10.65
C ASN A 79 23.91 7.08 11.87
N LYS A 80 23.69 6.58 13.08
CA LYS A 80 23.75 7.39 14.31
C LYS A 80 25.06 7.23 15.09
N GLU A 81 25.95 6.33 14.67
CA GLU A 81 27.22 6.05 15.36
C GLU A 81 28.46 6.68 14.72
N LYS A 82 28.32 7.54 13.71
CA LYS A 82 29.45 8.27 13.08
C LYS A 82 29.45 9.79 13.29
N VAL A 83 28.77 10.29 14.31
CA VAL A 83 28.89 11.70 14.73
C VAL A 83 29.06 11.77 16.23
N GLY A 84 30.32 11.77 16.68
CA GLY A 84 30.70 12.04 18.05
C GLY A 84 32.19 11.81 18.31
N GLN A 85 32.86 12.89 18.75
CA GLN A 85 34.27 13.02 19.20
C GLN A 85 35.31 13.25 18.10
N GLU A 86 36.21 14.23 18.15
CA GLU A 86 36.44 15.43 18.99
C GLU A 86 37.69 16.10 18.37
N SER A 87 37.78 17.44 18.33
CA SER A 87 38.97 18.17 18.80
C SER A 87 38.91 19.68 18.49
N LYS A 88 39.27 20.45 19.51
CA LYS A 88 39.41 21.91 19.60
C LYS A 88 40.69 22.46 18.93
N ASP A 89 40.60 23.76 18.65
CA ASP A 89 41.60 24.83 18.83
C ASP A 89 42.42 25.36 17.63
N LYS A 90 42.15 26.66 17.36
CA LYS A 90 43.02 27.81 17.02
C LYS A 90 43.54 28.09 15.59
N ASN A 91 43.17 29.33 15.19
CA ASN A 91 43.91 30.41 14.54
C ASN A 91 44.12 30.47 13.02
N GLU A 92 44.02 31.74 12.57
CA GLU A 92 44.60 32.41 11.39
C GLU A 92 43.81 32.58 10.07
N GLU A 93 43.46 33.86 9.86
CA GLU A 93 43.60 34.71 8.68
C GLU A 93 42.95 34.38 7.31
N THR A 94 42.11 35.36 6.91
CA THR A 94 41.92 35.97 5.58
C THR A 94 41.65 35.09 4.36
N GLU A 95 40.52 35.34 3.68
CA GLU A 95 40.55 36.10 2.41
C GLU A 95 39.13 36.47 1.95
N ASP A 96 38.98 37.75 1.60
CA ASP A 96 37.83 38.36 0.95
C ASP A 96 37.76 37.93 -0.52
N ILE A 97 36.55 37.65 -1.02
CA ILE A 97 36.24 37.90 -2.42
C ILE A 97 34.87 38.60 -2.48
N SER A 98 34.92 39.92 -2.58
CA SER A 98 33.77 40.76 -2.94
C SER A 98 33.59 40.77 -4.45
N VAL A 99 32.39 40.49 -4.97
CA VAL A 99 31.94 41.08 -6.24
C VAL A 99 30.49 41.57 -6.13
N ALA A 100 30.42 42.90 -6.09
CA ALA A 100 29.36 43.87 -6.32
C ALA A 100 28.03 43.43 -6.96
N GLY A 101 26.94 44.01 -6.42
CA GLY A 101 25.63 44.09 -7.08
C GLY A 101 24.59 44.88 -6.30
N ARG A 102 24.85 46.18 -6.05
CA ARG A 102 23.89 47.17 -5.50
C ARG A 102 22.56 47.11 -6.28
N THR A 103 21.40 47.19 -5.63
CA THR A 103 20.76 48.50 -5.37
C THR A 103 19.75 48.38 -4.23
N LYS A 104 19.96 49.23 -3.22
CA LYS A 104 19.05 49.54 -2.12
C LYS A 104 18.45 50.92 -2.42
N VAL A 105 17.16 51.07 -2.21
CA VAL A 105 16.57 52.37 -1.85
C VAL A 105 15.55 52.13 -0.73
N GLN A 106 15.85 52.75 0.42
CA GLN A 106 14.95 53.05 1.53
C GLN A 106 14.07 54.24 1.09
N ALA A 107 13.02 54.72 1.74
CA ALA A 107 12.46 54.63 3.09
C ALA A 107 11.03 55.21 3.00
N LEU A 108 10.21 55.05 4.05
CA LEU A 108 9.53 56.12 4.82
C LEU A 108 8.41 55.54 5.70
N LYS A 109 8.37 56.00 6.95
CA LYS A 109 7.29 55.81 7.94
C LYS A 109 6.31 56.99 7.84
N THR A 110 5.02 56.82 8.18
CA THR A 110 4.22 57.66 9.11
C THR A 110 2.91 56.94 9.49
N LYS A 111 2.34 57.32 10.65
CA LYS A 111 1.35 56.71 11.55
C LYS A 111 -0.15 56.90 11.19
N GLU A 112 -1.00 56.30 12.06
CA GLU A 112 -2.43 56.55 12.39
C GLU A 112 -3.44 55.58 11.74
N GLU A 113 -4.50 55.07 12.37
CA GLU A 113 -5.03 55.01 13.73
C GLU A 113 -6.13 53.89 13.75
N LYS A 114 -6.33 53.26 14.91
CA LYS A 114 -7.45 52.41 15.39
C LYS A 114 -8.54 51.91 14.41
N ALA A 115 -8.73 50.59 14.40
CA ALA A 115 -10.02 49.95 14.70
C ALA A 115 -9.80 48.49 15.12
N ASN A 116 -10.37 48.11 16.28
CA ASN A 116 -10.64 46.74 16.76
C ASN A 116 -12.18 46.59 16.74
N PRO A 117 -12.87 45.42 16.88
CA PRO A 117 -12.47 44.03 17.19
C PRO A 117 -13.26 42.99 16.30
N PRO A 118 -13.53 41.69 16.62
CA PRO A 118 -13.15 40.87 17.78
C PRO A 118 -12.60 39.45 17.48
N GLN A 119 -12.20 38.82 18.59
CA GLN A 119 -11.70 37.47 18.82
C GLN A 119 -12.66 36.33 18.37
N LYS A 120 -12.10 35.11 18.39
CA LYS A 120 -12.75 33.76 18.29
C LYS A 120 -12.95 33.34 16.83
N ILE A 121 -12.35 32.26 16.32
CA ILE A 121 -12.27 30.91 16.86
C ILE A 121 -10.90 30.31 16.48
N VAL A 122 -10.11 29.93 17.49
CA VAL A 122 -9.02 28.97 17.31
C VAL A 122 -9.69 27.60 17.28
N GLU A 123 -9.99 27.10 16.08
CA GLU A 123 -10.29 25.68 15.91
C GLU A 123 -8.96 24.93 15.98
N LYS A 124 -8.71 24.33 17.14
CA LYS A 124 -7.75 23.24 17.28
C LYS A 124 -8.11 22.15 16.25
N PRO A 125 -7.13 21.51 15.59
CA PRO A 125 -7.41 20.30 14.85
C PRO A 125 -7.69 19.20 15.88
N ASP A 126 -8.97 18.97 16.17
CA ASP A 126 -9.37 17.79 16.92
C ASP A 126 -8.99 16.56 16.09
N LYS A 127 -8.11 15.76 16.69
CA LYS A 127 -7.83 14.40 16.28
C LYS A 127 -9.10 13.59 16.52
N GLN A 128 -9.91 13.46 15.48
CA GLN A 128 -11.04 12.55 15.46
C GLN A 128 -10.58 11.22 14.85
N ASP A 129 -10.09 10.33 15.71
CA ASP A 129 -9.90 8.91 15.39
C ASP A 129 -11.22 8.14 15.59
N ASP A 130 -12.33 8.71 15.12
CA ASP A 130 -13.63 8.03 15.08
C ASP A 130 -13.90 7.65 13.63
N GLU A 131 -13.43 6.46 13.24
CA GLU A 131 -13.82 5.88 11.95
C GLU A 131 -15.32 5.55 11.99
N ASP A 132 -16.12 6.44 11.39
CA ASP A 132 -17.57 6.29 11.26
C ASP A 132 -17.92 4.92 10.61
N PRO A 133 -18.54 3.99 11.36
CA PRO A 133 -18.84 2.65 10.88
C PRO A 133 -19.74 2.66 9.64
N GLU A 134 -20.58 3.70 9.50
CA GLU A 134 -21.43 3.89 8.32
C GLU A 134 -20.60 4.18 7.07
N THR A 135 -19.58 5.04 7.18
CA THR A 135 -18.69 5.38 6.06
C THR A 135 -17.88 4.16 5.61
N LYS A 136 -17.44 3.32 6.56
CA LYS A 136 -16.78 2.04 6.23
C LYS A 136 -17.72 1.08 5.52
N ALA A 137 -18.94 0.92 6.01
CA ALA A 137 -19.95 0.09 5.39
C ALA A 137 -20.26 0.56 3.95
N GLU A 138 -20.39 1.87 3.76
CA GLU A 138 -20.60 2.48 2.44
C GLU A 138 -19.42 2.20 1.50
N LEU A 139 -18.18 2.40 1.96
CA LEU A 139 -17.00 2.09 1.15
C LEU A 139 -16.99 0.60 0.75
N ASN A 140 -17.36 -0.31 1.66
CA ASN A 140 -17.46 -1.74 1.37
C ASN A 140 -18.52 -2.07 0.32
N MET A 141 -19.68 -1.42 0.41
CA MET A 141 -20.73 -1.58 -0.59
C MET A 141 -20.27 -1.08 -1.96
N ILE A 142 -19.58 0.06 -2.01
CA ILE A 142 -18.99 0.61 -3.25
C ILE A 142 -17.99 -0.37 -3.84
N LEU A 143 -17.04 -0.89 -3.05
CA LEU A 143 -15.99 -1.80 -3.52
C LEU A 143 -16.57 -3.10 -4.08
N LYS A 144 -17.71 -3.57 -3.57
CA LYS A 144 -18.41 -4.76 -4.06
C LYS A 144 -19.11 -4.54 -5.42
N ARG A 145 -19.35 -3.29 -5.86
CA ARG A 145 -20.07 -2.99 -7.12
C ARG A 145 -19.31 -3.44 -8.37
N SER A 146 -17.99 -3.29 -8.38
CA SER A 146 -17.14 -3.64 -9.52
C SER A 146 -15.71 -3.90 -9.04
N PRO A 147 -14.98 -4.85 -9.66
CA PRO A 147 -13.54 -5.01 -9.41
C PRO A 147 -12.73 -3.74 -9.67
N ILE A 148 -13.20 -2.84 -10.55
CA ILE A 148 -12.55 -1.56 -10.81
C ILE A 148 -13.45 -0.42 -10.32
N ILE A 149 -12.96 0.35 -9.35
CA ILE A 149 -13.64 1.54 -8.83
C ILE A 149 -12.83 2.78 -9.17
N ILE A 150 -13.50 3.80 -9.69
CA ILE A 150 -12.91 5.10 -10.02
C ILE A 150 -13.50 6.14 -9.06
N PHE A 151 -12.76 6.47 -8.00
CA PHE A 151 -13.09 7.62 -7.17
C PHE A 151 -12.66 8.89 -7.88
N SER A 152 -13.62 9.77 -8.14
CA SER A 152 -13.52 10.91 -9.04
C SER A 152 -14.10 12.16 -8.38
N LYS A 153 -13.85 13.32 -8.99
CA LYS A 153 -14.70 14.50 -8.80
C LYS A 153 -15.13 15.05 -10.16
N SER A 154 -16.38 15.51 -10.25
CA SER A 154 -16.98 15.84 -11.54
C SER A 154 -16.31 17.01 -12.27
N TYR A 155 -15.69 17.93 -11.53
CA TYR A 155 -14.97 19.09 -12.05
C TYR A 155 -13.46 18.85 -12.28
N CYS A 156 -12.92 17.68 -11.93
CA CYS A 156 -11.48 17.43 -11.94
C CYS A 156 -11.00 16.97 -13.33
N PRO A 157 -10.07 17.69 -13.98
CA PRO A 157 -9.57 17.32 -15.32
C PRO A 157 -8.80 15.99 -15.32
N HIS A 158 -8.00 15.71 -14.29
CA HIS A 158 -7.30 14.42 -14.16
C HIS A 158 -8.29 13.25 -14.02
N SER A 159 -9.44 13.48 -13.37
CA SER A 159 -10.49 12.47 -13.25
C SER A 159 -11.19 12.24 -14.59
N ALA A 160 -11.44 13.30 -15.36
CA ALA A 160 -11.97 13.19 -16.73
C ALA A 160 -11.02 12.38 -17.62
N LYS A 161 -9.71 12.63 -17.55
CA LYS A 161 -8.68 11.88 -18.28
C LYS A 161 -8.65 10.40 -17.90
N ALA A 162 -8.71 10.07 -16.61
CA ALA A 162 -8.76 8.67 -16.19
C ALA A 162 -10.04 7.95 -16.68
N LYS A 163 -11.18 8.66 -16.64
CA LYS A 163 -12.47 8.14 -17.14
C LYS A 163 -12.45 7.91 -18.65
N SER A 164 -11.91 8.83 -19.45
CA SER A 164 -11.84 8.63 -20.91
C SER A 164 -11.00 7.41 -21.25
N ILE A 165 -9.87 7.19 -20.58
CA ILE A 165 -9.06 5.98 -20.76
C ILE A 165 -9.89 4.74 -20.38
N LEU A 166 -10.34 4.64 -19.12
CA LEU A 166 -10.90 3.40 -18.59
C LEU A 166 -12.33 3.07 -19.08
N LEU A 167 -13.10 4.07 -19.51
CA LEU A 167 -14.50 3.91 -19.93
C LEU A 167 -14.70 4.06 -21.43
N GLU A 168 -13.91 4.91 -22.10
CA GLU A 168 -14.08 5.21 -23.52
C GLU A 168 -13.09 4.42 -24.37
N LYS A 169 -11.78 4.52 -24.09
CA LYS A 169 -10.72 3.84 -24.84
C LYS A 169 -10.72 2.32 -24.66
N TYR A 170 -11.08 1.82 -23.47
CA TYR A 170 -11.17 0.38 -23.21
C TYR A 170 -12.61 -0.11 -23.04
N SER A 171 -12.85 -1.35 -23.46
CA SER A 171 -14.02 -2.15 -23.10
C SER A 171 -13.59 -3.14 -22.01
N ILE A 172 -13.98 -2.86 -20.77
CA ILE A 172 -13.65 -3.66 -19.60
C ILE A 172 -14.92 -4.36 -19.12
N THR A 173 -14.84 -5.67 -18.90
CA THR A 173 -15.93 -6.49 -18.38
C THR A 173 -15.50 -7.13 -17.06
N PRO A 174 -16.24 -6.91 -15.95
CA PRO A 174 -17.40 -6.01 -15.80
C PRO A 174 -17.01 -4.52 -15.90
N LEU A 175 -18.00 -3.65 -16.16
CA LEU A 175 -17.79 -2.22 -16.34
C LEU A 175 -17.19 -1.57 -15.06
N PRO A 176 -16.19 -0.68 -15.17
CA PRO A 176 -15.70 0.07 -14.02
C PRO A 176 -16.80 0.93 -13.41
N PHE A 177 -16.85 0.99 -12.08
CA PHE A 177 -17.84 1.77 -11.35
C PHE A 177 -17.25 3.12 -10.93
N VAL A 178 -17.95 4.22 -11.24
CA VAL A 178 -17.49 5.59 -10.94
C VAL A 178 -18.21 6.13 -9.71
N VAL A 179 -17.45 6.70 -8.79
CA VAL A 179 -17.97 7.41 -7.62
C VAL A 179 -17.50 8.86 -7.67
N GLU A 180 -18.44 9.78 -7.91
CA GLU A 180 -18.17 11.22 -7.87
C GLU A 180 -18.27 11.72 -6.43
N LEU A 181 -17.12 11.85 -5.76
CA LEU A 181 -17.03 12.19 -4.33
C LEU A 181 -17.59 13.59 -4.02
N ASP A 182 -17.59 14.51 -4.98
CA ASP A 182 -18.20 15.83 -4.83
C ASP A 182 -19.73 15.81 -4.82
N LYS A 183 -20.34 14.72 -5.33
CA LYS A 183 -21.80 14.53 -5.39
C LYS A 183 -22.30 13.50 -4.38
N HIS A 184 -21.39 12.79 -3.71
CA HIS A 184 -21.72 11.76 -2.75
C HIS A 184 -22.05 12.37 -1.38
N PRO A 185 -23.15 11.99 -0.70
CA PRO A 185 -23.52 12.56 0.60
C PRO A 185 -22.42 12.50 1.65
N THR A 186 -21.70 11.38 1.70
CA THR A 186 -20.55 11.14 2.60
C THR A 186 -19.20 11.30 1.91
N GLY A 187 -19.14 12.00 0.77
CA GLY A 187 -17.96 12.01 -0.11
C GLY A 187 -16.67 12.51 0.53
N ARG A 188 -16.73 13.50 1.41
CA ARG A 188 -15.56 13.97 2.18
C ARG A 188 -15.04 12.88 3.12
N LYS A 189 -15.93 12.24 3.89
CA LYS A 189 -15.58 11.14 4.80
C LYS A 189 -15.00 9.95 4.04
N LEU A 190 -15.57 9.62 2.89
CA LEU A 190 -15.04 8.58 1.99
C LEU A 190 -13.64 8.94 1.49
N GLN A 191 -13.40 10.19 1.09
CA GLN A 191 -12.08 10.65 0.64
C GLN A 191 -11.03 10.53 1.75
N ASP A 192 -11.38 10.92 2.98
CA ASP A 192 -10.50 10.83 4.14
C ASP A 192 -10.18 9.35 4.48
N LEU A 193 -11.18 8.47 4.43
CA LEU A 193 -10.99 7.04 4.64
C LEU A 193 -10.13 6.40 3.54
N LEU A 194 -10.34 6.79 2.28
CA LEU A 194 -9.50 6.38 1.16
C LEU A 194 -8.05 6.84 1.34
N ALA A 195 -7.83 8.06 1.83
CA ALA A 195 -6.50 8.57 2.11
C ALA A 195 -5.80 7.75 3.18
N LYS A 196 -6.49 7.44 4.28
CA LYS A 196 -5.97 6.61 5.38
C LYS A 196 -5.61 5.21 4.91
N ASN A 197 -6.51 4.58 4.16
CA ASN A 197 -6.30 3.19 3.76
C ASN A 197 -5.31 3.10 2.59
N THR A 198 -5.56 3.80 1.49
CA THR A 198 -4.77 3.64 0.26
C THR A 198 -3.49 4.48 0.23
N GLY A 199 -3.34 5.44 1.15
CA GLY A 199 -2.27 6.43 1.15
C GLY A 199 -2.45 7.56 0.13
N ARG A 200 -3.57 7.61 -0.61
CA ARG A 200 -3.85 8.64 -1.62
C ARG A 200 -5.04 9.51 -1.23
N SER A 201 -4.76 10.78 -0.96
CA SER A 201 -5.76 11.80 -0.63
C SER A 201 -6.32 12.55 -1.85
N THR A 202 -5.75 12.35 -3.03
CA THR A 202 -6.13 13.06 -4.27
C THR A 202 -7.08 12.26 -5.13
N VAL A 203 -7.85 12.96 -5.96
CA VAL A 203 -8.63 12.36 -7.05
C VAL A 203 -7.95 12.60 -8.40
N PRO A 204 -8.11 11.69 -9.37
CA PRO A 204 -8.81 10.42 -9.20
C PRO A 204 -7.98 9.41 -8.38
N ASN A 205 -8.66 8.46 -7.75
CA ASN A 205 -8.03 7.30 -7.09
C ASN A 205 -8.67 6.03 -7.67
N ILE A 206 -7.90 5.27 -8.45
CA ILE A 206 -8.39 4.12 -9.19
C ILE A 206 -7.99 2.87 -8.43
N LEU A 207 -8.99 2.08 -8.04
CA LEU A 207 -8.79 0.84 -7.31
C LEU A 207 -9.10 -0.36 -8.19
N ILE A 208 -8.26 -1.39 -8.11
CA ILE A 208 -8.53 -2.73 -8.65
C ILE A 208 -8.51 -3.73 -7.51
N ASN A 209 -9.65 -4.39 -7.27
CA ASN A 209 -9.85 -5.31 -6.14
C ASN A 209 -9.37 -4.70 -4.80
N GLY A 210 -9.75 -3.45 -4.55
CA GLY A 210 -9.38 -2.73 -3.33
C GLY A 210 -7.95 -2.19 -3.30
N ARG A 211 -7.11 -2.44 -4.31
CA ARG A 211 -5.74 -1.88 -4.37
C ARG A 211 -5.68 -0.67 -5.27
N SER A 212 -5.14 0.44 -4.76
CA SER A 212 -4.88 1.64 -5.57
C SER A 212 -3.81 1.39 -6.62
N ILE A 213 -4.11 1.72 -7.87
CA ILE A 213 -3.15 1.72 -8.98
C ILE A 213 -2.62 3.12 -9.32
N GLY A 214 -3.18 4.17 -8.70
CA GLY A 214 -2.76 5.56 -8.89
C GLY A 214 -3.91 6.49 -9.23
N GLY A 215 -3.55 7.67 -9.74
CA GLY A 215 -4.46 8.68 -10.25
C GLY A 215 -4.42 8.79 -11.77
N GLY A 216 -4.78 9.97 -12.29
CA GLY A 216 -4.98 10.16 -13.73
C GLY A 216 -3.69 10.09 -14.54
N ASP A 217 -2.58 10.55 -13.97
CA ASP A 217 -1.29 10.55 -14.66
C ASP A 217 -0.65 9.18 -14.65
N GLU A 218 -0.75 8.43 -13.55
CA GLU A 218 -0.26 7.05 -13.47
C GLU A 218 -1.06 6.12 -14.40
N VAL A 219 -2.39 6.27 -14.47
CA VAL A 219 -3.21 5.51 -15.43
C VAL A 219 -2.86 5.87 -16.87
N ALA A 220 -2.64 7.14 -17.17
CA ALA A 220 -2.21 7.57 -18.50
C ALA A 220 -0.82 7.06 -18.87
N ALA A 221 0.12 7.01 -17.92
CA ALA A 221 1.44 6.44 -18.13
C ALA A 221 1.35 4.94 -18.44
N LEU A 222 0.56 4.18 -17.67
CA LEU A 222 0.33 2.75 -17.92
C LEU A 222 -0.29 2.50 -19.30
N ASP A 223 -1.23 3.35 -19.72
CA ASP A 223 -1.85 3.27 -21.04
C ASP A 223 -0.85 3.56 -22.16
N ASN A 224 -0.08 4.64 -22.04
CA ASN A 224 0.94 5.04 -23.02
C ASN A 224 2.05 3.99 -23.16
N ASN A 225 2.39 3.32 -22.06
CA ASN A 225 3.42 2.27 -22.04
C ASN A 225 2.89 0.89 -22.47
N ASN A 226 1.59 0.77 -22.81
CA ASN A 226 0.91 -0.51 -23.09
C ASN A 226 0.91 -1.51 -21.92
N GLU A 227 1.09 -1.03 -20.68
CA GLU A 227 1.14 -1.86 -19.46
C GLU A 227 -0.22 -1.95 -18.75
N LEU A 228 -1.17 -1.06 -19.09
CA LEU A 228 -2.45 -0.94 -18.39
C LEU A 228 -3.26 -2.24 -18.42
N VAL A 229 -3.33 -2.91 -19.58
CA VAL A 229 -4.09 -4.16 -19.75
C VAL A 229 -3.52 -5.27 -18.88
N GLU A 230 -2.20 -5.42 -18.87
CA GLU A 230 -1.51 -6.41 -18.04
C GLU A 230 -1.74 -6.10 -16.55
N LYS A 231 -1.60 -4.83 -16.15
CA LYS A 231 -1.82 -4.39 -14.77
C LYS A 231 -3.25 -4.70 -14.29
N ILE A 232 -4.25 -4.44 -15.13
CA ILE A 232 -5.66 -4.73 -14.81
C ILE A 232 -5.87 -6.24 -14.68
N LYS A 233 -5.36 -7.06 -15.60
CA LYS A 233 -5.53 -8.52 -15.53
C LYS A 233 -4.81 -9.12 -14.32
N SER A 234 -3.60 -8.65 -14.04
CA SER A 234 -2.77 -9.09 -12.91
C SER A 234 -3.44 -8.83 -11.56
N LEU A 235 -3.94 -7.61 -11.34
CA LEU A 235 -4.60 -7.24 -10.07
C LEU A 235 -6.05 -7.71 -10.00
N GLY A 236 -6.75 -7.69 -11.13
CA GLY A 236 -8.16 -8.02 -11.26
C GLY A 236 -8.45 -9.52 -11.15
N GLY A 237 -7.49 -10.37 -11.55
CA GLY A 237 -7.59 -11.82 -11.48
C GLY A 237 -8.86 -12.34 -12.15
N LYS A 238 -9.56 -13.26 -11.47
CA LYS A 238 -10.77 -13.91 -12.00
C LYS A 238 -11.99 -12.99 -12.11
N ARG A 239 -11.98 -11.82 -11.45
CA ARG A 239 -13.12 -10.88 -11.46
C ARG A 239 -13.16 -10.03 -12.74
N ILE A 240 -12.06 -9.98 -13.49
CA ILE A 240 -12.00 -9.32 -14.80
C ILE A 240 -12.17 -10.38 -15.89
N MET A 241 -13.26 -10.28 -16.63
CA MET A 241 -13.61 -11.20 -17.72
C MET A 241 -12.97 -10.79 -19.05
N GLY A 242 -12.78 -9.48 -19.27
CA GLY A 242 -12.23 -8.97 -20.52
C GLY A 242 -11.73 -7.54 -20.40
N VAL A 243 -10.64 -7.25 -21.12
CA VAL A 243 -10.09 -5.91 -21.30
C VAL A 243 -9.67 -5.81 -22.76
N ILE A 244 -10.40 -5.03 -23.55
CA ILE A 244 -10.20 -4.89 -25.00
C ILE A 244 -10.05 -3.41 -25.32
N LEU A 245 -9.03 -3.05 -26.09
CA LEU A 245 -8.91 -1.70 -26.64
C LEU A 245 -10.02 -1.48 -27.67
N LYS A 246 -10.85 -0.45 -27.50
CA LYS A 246 -11.85 -0.11 -28.52
C LYS A 246 -11.11 0.46 -29.72
N ALA A 247 -11.42 -0.06 -30.91
CA ALA A 247 -10.95 0.56 -32.14
C ALA A 247 -11.41 2.03 -32.15
N GLU A 248 -10.52 2.96 -32.49
CA GLU A 248 -10.93 4.34 -32.71
C GLU A 248 -12.03 4.33 -33.76
N LYS A 249 -13.20 4.89 -33.41
CA LYS A 249 -14.23 5.15 -34.41
C LYS A 249 -13.62 6.19 -35.34
N GLY A 250 -13.10 5.73 -36.47
CA GLY A 250 -12.65 6.60 -37.55
C GLY A 250 -13.79 7.56 -37.88
N THR A 251 -13.60 8.81 -37.49
CA THR A 251 -14.41 9.97 -37.90
C THR A 251 -14.01 10.38 -39.29
#